data_AF-A0A957ERZ3-F1
#
_entry.id   AF-A0A957ERZ3-F1
#
_cell.length_a   1.000
_cell.length_b   1.000
_cell.length_c   1.000
_cell.angle_alpha   90.00
_cell.angle_beta   90.00
_cell.angle_gamma   90.00
#
_symmetry.space_group_name_H-M   'P 1'
#
loop_
_entity.id
_entity.type
_entity.pdbx_description
1 polymer ?
#
loop_
_entity_poly.entity_id
_entity_poly.type
_entity_poly.pdbx_seq_one_letter_code
_entity_poly.pdbx_strand_id
1 'polypeptide(L)'
;MSALHEIQTDSRRVFSYLLLYRWLSLIPPLVVWLMTGERPLLIASAIGANILISLVPQRLNKALRQSPWLLGSDLLLVALFVGLSGDRSISFLLYTLNPLLIAAFFFGLRGALLATAVLLPLYLAAMFGAA
;
A
#
# COMPACT_ATOMS: atom_id res chain seq x y z
N MET A 1 21.00 -1.18 28.50
CA MET A 1 21.08 -1.55 27.06
C MET A 1 19.98 -2.52 26.60
N SER A 2 18.88 -2.74 27.36
CA SER A 2 17.78 -3.65 26.96
C SER A 2 16.59 -2.95 26.29
N ALA A 3 16.20 -1.74 26.72
CA ALA A 3 15.03 -1.04 26.18
C ALA A 3 15.15 -0.66 24.69
N LEU A 4 16.37 -0.42 24.19
CA LEU A 4 16.60 -0.12 22.77
C LEU A 4 16.44 -1.36 21.87
N HIS A 5 16.62 -2.57 22.42
CA HIS A 5 16.48 -3.81 21.65
C HIS A 5 15.01 -4.18 21.46
N GLU A 6 14.18 -3.95 22.48
CA GLU A 6 12.75 -4.30 22.49
C GLU A 6 11.93 -3.44 21.50
N ILE A 7 12.21 -2.14 21.42
CA ILE A 7 11.56 -1.21 20.48
C ILE A 7 11.88 -1.56 19.01
N GLN A 8 13.06 -2.12 18.74
CA GLN A 8 13.50 -2.48 17.39
C GLN A 8 12.83 -3.77 16.89
N THR A 9 12.62 -4.75 17.78
CA THR A 9 11.93 -6.00 17.45
C THR A 9 10.45 -5.80 17.13
N ASP A 10 9.79 -4.86 17.81
CA ASP A 10 8.36 -4.63 17.63
C ASP A 10 8.05 -4.01 16.26
N SER A 11 8.82 -2.99 15.85
CA SER A 11 8.65 -2.37 14.54
C SER A 11 8.93 -3.31 13.37
N ARG A 12 9.83 -4.28 13.54
CA ARG A 12 10.12 -5.28 12.50
C ARG A 12 8.93 -6.22 12.32
N ARG A 13 8.25 -6.62 13.41
CA ARG A 13 7.04 -7.44 13.35
C ARG A 13 5.88 -6.68 12.72
N VAL A 14 5.65 -5.43 13.12
CA VAL A 14 4.62 -4.56 12.51
C VAL A 14 4.84 -4.42 11.01
N PHE A 15 6.07 -4.18 10.57
CA PHE A 15 6.37 -4.10 9.14
C PHE A 15 6.08 -5.42 8.41
N SER A 16 6.42 -6.57 9.00
CA SER A 16 6.06 -7.88 8.44
C SER A 16 4.54 -8.08 8.34
N TYR A 17 3.77 -7.64 9.34
CA TYR A 17 2.30 -7.71 9.28
C TYR A 17 1.71 -6.80 8.20
N LEU A 18 2.27 -5.60 8.01
CA LEU A 18 1.85 -4.69 6.94
C LEU A 18 2.19 -5.27 5.56
N LEU A 19 3.35 -5.93 5.43
CA LEU A 19 3.72 -6.63 4.20
C LEU A 19 2.76 -7.80 3.92
N LEU A 20 2.43 -8.58 4.94
CA LEU A 20 1.47 -9.67 4.84
C LEU A 20 0.07 -9.15 4.46
N TYR A 21 -0.36 -8.05 5.06
CA TYR A 21 -1.60 -7.37 4.69
C TYR A 21 -1.59 -6.97 3.22
N ARG A 22 -0.49 -6.40 2.73
CA ARG A 22 -0.34 -5.99 1.33
C ARG A 22 -0.45 -7.19 0.37
N TRP A 23 0.14 -8.33 0.73
CA TRP A 23 -0.03 -9.58 -0.03
C TRP A 23 -1.47 -10.12 0.02
N LEU A 24 -2.11 -10.13 1.19
CA LEU A 24 -3.51 -10.56 1.32
C LEU A 24 -4.47 -9.64 0.58
N SER A 25 -4.18 -8.34 0.53
CA SER A 25 -5.01 -7.35 -0.16
C SER A 25 -5.01 -7.51 -1.68
N LEU A 26 -4.06 -8.28 -2.23
CA LEU A 26 -4.06 -8.67 -3.65
C LEU A 26 -4.99 -9.86 -3.95
N ILE A 27 -5.55 -10.54 -2.96
CA ILE A 27 -6.44 -11.67 -3.19
C ILE A 27 -7.68 -11.25 -4.01
N PRO A 28 -8.45 -10.20 -3.64
CA PRO A 28 -9.62 -9.81 -4.42
C PRO A 28 -9.32 -9.46 -5.90
N PRO A 29 -8.32 -8.63 -6.24
CA PRO A 29 -8.03 -8.33 -7.65
C PRO A 29 -7.48 -9.54 -8.40
N LEU A 30 -6.78 -10.45 -7.73
CA LEU A 30 -6.30 -11.70 -8.32
C LEU A 30 -7.45 -12.67 -8.61
N VAL A 31 -8.45 -12.76 -7.73
CA VAL A 31 -9.69 -13.52 -7.99
C VAL A 31 -10.45 -12.95 -9.18
N VAL A 32 -10.65 -11.63 -9.22
CA VAL A 32 -11.34 -10.97 -10.35
C VAL A 32 -10.60 -11.20 -11.67
N TRP A 33 -9.27 -11.14 -11.65
CA TRP A 33 -8.47 -11.50 -12.81
C TRP A 33 -8.62 -12.96 -13.22
N LEU A 34 -8.58 -13.91 -12.29
CA LEU A 34 -8.78 -15.34 -12.60
C LEU A 34 -10.16 -15.63 -13.20
N MET A 35 -11.19 -14.86 -12.81
CA MET A 35 -12.55 -15.02 -13.31
C MET A 35 -12.77 -14.39 -14.70
N THR A 36 -12.01 -13.34 -15.05
CA THR A 36 -12.29 -12.53 -16.25
C THR A 36 -11.16 -12.51 -17.28
N GLY A 37 -9.93 -12.83 -16.87
CA GLY A 37 -8.73 -12.79 -17.71
C GLY A 37 -8.26 -11.38 -18.08
N GLU A 38 -8.94 -10.33 -17.64
CA GLU A 38 -8.70 -8.97 -18.11
C GLU A 38 -7.55 -8.26 -17.39
N ARG A 39 -6.82 -7.42 -18.13
CA ARG A 39 -5.74 -6.55 -17.61
C ARG A 39 -4.64 -7.31 -16.84
N PRO A 40 -4.04 -8.38 -17.41
CA PRO A 40 -2.98 -9.17 -16.75
C PRO A 40 -1.74 -8.33 -16.41
N LEU A 41 -1.44 -7.28 -17.20
CA LEU A 41 -0.34 -6.35 -16.94
C LEU A 41 -0.54 -5.54 -15.65
N LEU A 42 -1.79 -5.22 -15.29
CA LEU A 42 -2.11 -4.50 -14.06
C LEU A 42 -1.85 -5.39 -12.84
N ILE A 43 -2.28 -6.64 -12.89
CA ILE A 43 -1.99 -7.62 -11.85
C ILE A 43 -0.48 -7.91 -11.77
N ALA A 44 0.19 -8.12 -12.90
CA ALA A 44 1.62 -8.36 -12.95
C ALA A 44 2.43 -7.18 -12.37
N SER A 45 2.04 -5.94 -12.67
CA SER A 45 2.67 -4.75 -12.10
C SER A 45 2.39 -4.58 -10.60
N ALA A 46 1.19 -4.91 -10.13
CA ALA A 46 0.87 -4.91 -8.70
C ALA A 46 1.67 -5.97 -7.93
N ILE A 47 1.83 -7.18 -8.49
CA ILE A 47 2.70 -8.24 -7.94
C ILE A 47 4.16 -7.78 -7.96
N GLY A 48 4.64 -7.23 -9.08
CA GLY A 48 6.00 -6.72 -9.20
C GLY A 48 6.32 -5.63 -8.18
N ALA A 49 5.41 -4.68 -7.98
CA ALA A 49 5.55 -3.66 -6.95
C ALA A 49 5.60 -4.26 -5.54
N ASN A 50 4.78 -5.29 -5.25
CA ASN A 50 4.83 -6.02 -3.98
C ASN A 50 6.15 -6.75 -3.74
N ILE A 51 6.69 -7.41 -4.77
CA ILE A 51 7.97 -8.10 -4.69
C ILE A 51 9.09 -7.09 -4.44
N LEU A 52 9.13 -5.99 -5.20
CA LEU A 52 10.14 -4.93 -5.02
C LEU A 52 10.16 -4.39 -3.58
N ILE A 53 8.98 -4.18 -2.99
CA ILE A 53 8.87 -3.72 -1.60
C ILE A 53 9.26 -4.82 -0.60
N SER A 54 8.94 -6.08 -0.90
CA SER A 54 9.27 -7.25 -0.08
C SER A 54 10.78 -7.58 -0.08
N LEU A 55 11.51 -7.20 -1.11
CA LEU A 55 12.96 -7.47 -1.24
C LEU A 55 13.84 -6.58 -0.36
N VAL A 56 13.33 -5.42 0.09
CA VAL A 56 14.14 -4.45 0.84
C VAL A 56 13.50 -4.02 2.17
N PRO A 57 13.02 -4.95 3.01
CA PRO A 57 12.15 -4.64 4.15
C PRO A 57 12.88 -3.80 5.22
N GLN A 58 14.17 -4.09 5.45
CA GLN A 58 14.96 -3.37 6.46
C GLN A 58 15.31 -1.95 6.02
N ARG A 59 15.64 -1.73 4.74
CA ARG A 59 15.93 -0.38 4.24
C ARG A 59 14.66 0.43 4.10
N LEU A 60 13.54 -0.18 3.69
CA LEU A 60 12.25 0.52 3.62
C LEU A 60 11.77 0.96 4.99
N ASN A 61 11.85 0.11 6.02
CA ASN A 61 11.43 0.51 7.37
C ASN A 61 12.27 1.70 7.88
N LYS A 62 13.59 1.65 7.68
CA LYS A 62 14.48 2.77 8.04
C LYS A 62 14.17 4.02 7.20
N ALA A 63 13.94 3.87 5.90
CA ALA A 63 13.69 4.97 4.99
C ALA A 63 12.32 5.62 5.22
N LEU A 64 11.28 4.84 5.51
CA LEU A 64 9.94 5.35 5.87
C LEU A 64 10.00 6.20 7.14
N ARG A 65 10.78 5.78 8.14
CA ARG A 65 11.00 6.58 9.36
C ARG A 65 11.76 7.89 9.09
N GLN A 66 12.61 7.91 8.07
CA GLN A 66 13.46 9.07 7.74
C GLN A 66 12.85 10.00 6.69
N SER A 67 11.94 9.49 5.84
CA SER A 67 11.37 10.21 4.73
C SER A 67 9.89 9.85 4.55
N PRO A 68 8.94 10.71 5.01
CA PRO A 68 7.51 10.50 4.81
C PRO A 68 7.09 10.53 3.34
N TRP A 69 7.95 11.07 2.45
CA TRP A 69 7.71 11.13 1.01
C TRP A 69 7.55 9.76 0.36
N LEU A 70 8.18 8.72 0.91
CA LEU A 70 8.00 7.34 0.45
C LEU A 70 6.56 6.88 0.57
N LEU A 71 5.84 7.36 1.59
CA LEU A 71 4.41 7.06 1.76
C LEU A 71 3.57 7.74 0.67
N GLY A 72 3.97 8.94 0.23
CA GLY A 72 3.37 9.62 -0.92
C GLY A 72 3.50 8.81 -2.22
N SER A 73 4.65 8.16 -2.44
CA SER A 73 4.81 7.29 -3.62
C SER A 73 3.91 6.06 -3.58
N ASP A 74 3.69 5.47 -2.39
CA ASP A 74 2.78 4.34 -2.24
C ASP A 74 1.32 4.76 -2.44
N LEU A 75 0.93 5.94 -1.95
CA LEU A 75 -0.38 6.55 -2.20
C LEU A 75 -0.65 6.78 -3.69
N LEU A 76 0.32 7.31 -4.43
CA LEU A 76 0.21 7.52 -5.88
C LEU A 76 0.12 6.19 -6.64
N LEU A 77 0.93 5.20 -6.26
CA LEU A 77 0.95 3.88 -6.89
C LEU A 77 -0.39 3.15 -6.69
N VAL A 78 -0.94 3.23 -5.48
CA VAL A 78 -2.28 2.71 -5.17
C VAL A 78 -3.35 3.43 -5.99
N ALA A 79 -3.33 4.76 -6.03
CA ALA A 79 -4.30 5.53 -6.81
C ALA A 79 -4.22 5.20 -8.30
N LEU A 80 -3.01 5.00 -8.82
CA LEU A 80 -2.80 4.56 -10.20
C LEU A 80 -3.45 3.20 -10.46
N PHE A 81 -3.28 2.22 -9.58
CA PHE A 81 -3.94 0.93 -9.75
C PHE A 81 -5.46 1.02 -9.68
N VAL A 82 -6.00 1.85 -8.79
CA VAL A 82 -7.45 2.11 -8.73
C VAL A 82 -7.95 2.70 -10.06
N GLY A 83 -7.27 3.71 -10.59
CA GLY A 83 -7.67 4.35 -11.85
C GLY A 83 -7.56 3.40 -13.03
N LEU A 84 -6.45 2.68 -13.15
CA LEU A 84 -6.28 1.66 -14.20
C LEU A 84 -7.22 0.46 -14.04
N SER A 85 -7.88 0.29 -12.89
CA SER A 85 -8.88 -0.76 -12.65
C SER A 85 -10.28 -0.37 -13.10
N GLY A 86 -10.57 0.92 -13.31
CA GLY A 86 -11.85 1.40 -13.82
C GLY A 86 -13.06 0.96 -12.97
N ASP A 87 -14.02 0.31 -13.62
CA ASP A 87 -15.25 -0.23 -13.03
C ASP A 87 -15.00 -1.27 -11.90
N ARG A 88 -13.82 -1.90 -11.91
CA ARG A 88 -13.42 -2.92 -10.91
C ARG A 88 -12.49 -2.37 -9.84
N SER A 89 -12.46 -1.05 -9.66
CA SER A 89 -11.74 -0.36 -8.59
C SER A 89 -12.03 -0.91 -7.20
N ILE A 90 -13.25 -1.41 -6.95
CA ILE A 90 -13.64 -2.05 -5.68
C ILE A 90 -12.73 -3.22 -5.29
N SER A 91 -12.20 -3.96 -6.27
CA SER A 91 -11.29 -5.08 -6.02
C SER A 91 -9.96 -4.60 -5.43
N PHE A 92 -9.56 -3.35 -5.67
CA PHE A 92 -8.34 -2.74 -5.13
C PHE A 92 -8.58 -1.98 -3.82
N LEU A 93 -9.77 -2.05 -3.23
CA LEU A 93 -10.09 -1.33 -2.00
C LEU A 93 -9.19 -1.74 -0.82
N LEU A 94 -8.99 -3.03 -0.60
CA LEU A 94 -8.07 -3.52 0.45
C LEU A 94 -6.63 -3.09 0.17
N TYR A 95 -6.23 -3.09 -1.10
CA TYR A 95 -4.91 -2.64 -1.51
C TYR A 95 -4.71 -1.15 -1.21
N THR A 96 -5.80 -0.37 -1.30
CA THR A 96 -5.82 1.07 -1.02
C THR A 96 -5.67 1.42 0.45
N LEU A 97 -6.10 0.53 1.35
CA LEU A 97 -5.97 0.72 2.79
C LEU A 97 -4.52 0.51 3.30
N ASN A 98 -3.66 -0.15 2.53
CA ASN A 98 -2.29 -0.42 2.94
C ASN A 98 -1.48 0.85 3.32
N PRO A 99 -1.36 1.89 2.47
CA PRO A 99 -0.63 3.11 2.83
C PRO A 99 -1.23 3.84 4.03
N LEU A 100 -2.56 3.77 4.24
CA LEU A 100 -3.23 4.33 5.42
C LEU A 100 -2.81 3.61 6.70
N LEU A 101 -2.75 2.28 6.68
CA LEU A 101 -2.27 1.48 7.80
C LEU A 101 -0.80 1.80 8.09
N ILE A 102 0.05 1.84 7.06
CA ILE A 102 1.46 2.24 7.21
C ILE A 102 1.54 3.64 7.84
N ALA A 103 0.74 4.59 7.38
CA ALA A 103 0.74 5.95 7.91
C ALA A 103 0.33 6.00 9.39
N ALA A 104 -0.73 5.27 9.75
CA ALA A 104 -1.21 5.17 11.12
C ALA A 104 -0.17 4.55 12.06
N PHE A 105 0.51 3.48 11.62
CA PHE A 105 1.51 2.79 12.44
C PHE A 105 2.81 3.58 12.62
N PHE A 106 3.31 4.23 11.56
CA PHE A 106 4.61 4.92 11.61
C PHE A 106 4.52 6.37 12.09
N PHE A 107 3.41 7.05 11.83
CA PHE A 107 3.24 8.49 12.08
C PHE A 107 2.03 8.79 12.98
N GLY A 108 1.37 7.76 13.52
CA GLY A 108 0.21 7.90 14.39
C GLY A 108 -1.01 8.50 13.69
N LEU A 109 -1.91 9.07 14.47
CA LEU A 109 -3.16 9.65 13.97
C LEU A 109 -2.94 10.80 12.96
N ARG A 110 -1.90 11.63 13.17
CA ARG A 110 -1.59 12.75 12.26
C ARG A 110 -1.20 12.26 10.88
N GLY A 111 -0.36 11.23 10.81
CA GLY A 111 0.02 10.64 9.54
C GLY A 111 -1.14 9.95 8.84
N ALA A 112 -1.99 9.24 9.59
CA ALA A 112 -3.22 8.66 9.04
C ALA A 112 -4.13 9.74 8.43
N LEU A 113 -4.37 10.84 9.15
CA LEU A 113 -5.21 11.96 8.66
C LEU A 113 -4.62 12.61 7.41
N LEU A 114 -3.31 12.85 7.38
CA LEU A 114 -2.63 13.40 6.19
C LEU A 114 -2.68 12.43 5.01
N ALA A 115 -2.44 11.15 5.25
CA ALA A 115 -2.54 10.12 4.22
C ALA A 115 -3.96 10.03 3.67
N THR A 116 -5.00 10.08 4.51
CA THR A 116 -6.40 10.14 4.06
C THR A 116 -6.69 11.41 3.27
N ALA A 117 -6.23 12.56 3.75
CA ALA A 117 -6.44 13.85 3.09
C ALA A 117 -5.82 13.91 1.69
N VAL A 118 -4.71 13.19 1.46
CA VAL A 118 -4.07 13.06 0.15
C VAL A 118 -4.68 11.93 -0.68
N LEU A 119 -4.99 10.79 -0.05
CA LEU A 119 -5.53 9.62 -0.74
C LEU A 119 -6.93 9.86 -1.28
N LEU A 120 -7.78 10.56 -0.52
CA LEU A 120 -9.16 10.80 -0.91
C LEU A 120 -9.28 11.52 -2.27
N PRO A 121 -8.64 12.70 -2.50
CA PRO A 121 -8.70 13.35 -3.80
C PRO A 121 -8.03 12.51 -4.89
N LEU A 122 -6.94 11.80 -4.60
CA LEU A 122 -6.30 10.89 -5.56
C LEU A 122 -7.21 9.73 -5.96
N TYR A 123 -7.92 9.14 -5.00
CA TYR A 123 -8.85 8.05 -5.22
C TYR A 123 -10.05 8.51 -6.04
N LEU A 124 -10.62 9.68 -5.73
CA LEU A 124 -11.70 10.26 -6.53
C LEU A 124 -11.22 10.61 -7.95
N ALA A 125 -10.04 11.25 -8.08
CA ALA A 125 -9.46 11.56 -9.38
C ALA A 125 -9.18 10.29 -10.21
N ALA A 126 -8.72 9.22 -9.57
CA ALA A 126 -8.51 7.93 -10.22
C ALA A 126 -9.83 7.29 -10.66
N MET A 127 -10.85 7.32 -9.80
CA MET A 127 -12.16 6.72 -10.07
C MET A 127 -12.92 7.45 -11.17
N PHE A 128 -12.90 8.80 -11.17
CA PHE A 128 -13.64 9.61 -12.14
C PHE A 128 -12.82 10.01 -13.37
N GLY A 129 -11.48 10.07 -13.26
CA GLY A 129 -10.60 10.40 -14.37
C GLY A 129 -10.28 9.22 -15.28
N ALA A 130 -10.62 8.00 -14.86
CA ALA A 130 -10.50 6.79 -15.67
C ALA A 130 -11.80 6.44 -16.44
N ALA A 131 -12.82 7.30 -16.37
CA ALA A 131 -14.07 7.19 -17.11
C ALA A 131 -13.96 7.74 -18.55
#